data_AF-A0A937PY58-F1
#
_entry.id   AF-A0A937PY58-F1
#
_cell.length_a   1.000
_cell.length_b   1.000
_cell.length_c   1.000
_cell.angle_alpha   90.00
_cell.angle_beta   90.00
_cell.angle_gamma   90.00
#
_symmetry.space_group_name_H-M   'P 1'
#
loop_
_entity.id
_entity.type
_entity.pdbx_description
1 polymer ?
#
loop_
_entity_poly.entity_id
_entity_poly.type
_entity_poly.pdbx_seq_one_letter_code
_entity_poly.pdbx_strand_id
1 'polypeptide(L)'
;MDSKRALERRIKRMLNRPVPKNSKCAILGLIAVILTAAVLFPMDYNPVVRASSTQENSRENSQTNTIVPGLRVGDYKLGMSKDDVLKSLGKPKAILHAGEKYNLDNLPKTYFMRFDDISFEIVDDSVRAIVAYSPFYKFANGLGVGDSEQEFKQAFGRQFKFEEDQGKLYLTYKDEGLRFIIHKKNRTVMEFSVTKKISRGQGGFVAKPIESVKEYDDVRWKDLSKLDLSTRRRLIATLTFNRKTVWPEQAKMPPGSDPNKILTDALNPGLGVRQLHKQGITGKGVNVAIIDQPTYLVHPEFAGKIVAYHDTGCQTDESSMHGPGVASLLVGTNCGTAPDARVYYAAAPSWKTDAAYYAKGLDWIIAQNQKLPEGETIRVVSVSAAPNQSSWANPQMWDTACARAEADGIMVLDCTDTHRGFIGRCWYNARLPESVAQCNPWAPPNREFKFNPADISILVPSCPRTTAEDGEEDRFGYRYQYCGKGGLSWSIPYCAGVLAMGWQVNPKLSPEQMREVLYKSALTKKNRAKIIYPRNFINLVRRAKLPPKNYRQRNR
;
A
#
# COMPACT_ATOMS: atom_id res chain seq x y z
N MET A 1 -36.27 -40.99 13.37
CA MET A 1 -35.99 -40.93 11.92
C MET A 1 -37.32 -40.79 11.20
N ASP A 2 -37.62 -39.63 10.64
CA ASP A 2 -38.82 -39.44 9.82
C ASP A 2 -38.59 -40.04 8.43
N SER A 3 -39.52 -40.85 7.92
CA SER A 3 -39.39 -41.48 6.61
C SER A 3 -39.43 -40.43 5.48
N LYS A 4 -38.71 -40.70 4.38
CA LYS A 4 -38.64 -39.84 3.18
C LYS A 4 -40.01 -39.35 2.67
N ARG A 5 -41.06 -40.17 2.84
CA ARG A 5 -42.45 -39.84 2.49
C ARG A 5 -43.14 -38.81 3.41
N ALA A 6 -42.66 -38.65 4.65
CA ALA A 6 -43.14 -37.62 5.58
C ALA A 6 -42.56 -36.25 5.23
N LEU A 7 -41.28 -36.21 4.81
CA LEU A 7 -40.60 -35.00 4.37
C LEU A 7 -41.19 -34.44 3.06
N GLU A 8 -41.46 -35.30 2.07
CA GLU A 8 -42.10 -34.89 0.80
C GLU A 8 -43.51 -34.31 1.00
N ARG A 9 -44.30 -34.89 1.91
CA ARG A 9 -45.65 -34.37 2.23
C ARG A 9 -45.60 -33.01 2.92
N ARG A 10 -44.56 -32.75 3.72
CA ARG A 10 -44.38 -31.48 4.43
C ARG A 10 -43.91 -30.37 3.46
N ILE A 11 -43.07 -30.71 2.49
CA ILE A 11 -42.63 -29.80 1.43
C ILE A 11 -43.79 -29.41 0.51
N LYS A 12 -44.62 -30.37 0.07
CA LYS A 12 -45.82 -30.07 -0.74
C LYS A 12 -46.83 -29.17 -0.01
N ARG A 13 -46.97 -29.28 1.31
CA ARG A 13 -47.83 -28.37 2.10
C ARG A 13 -47.26 -26.96 2.24
N MET A 14 -45.94 -26.79 2.23
CA MET A 14 -45.31 -25.47 2.33
C MET A 14 -45.38 -24.69 1.01
N LEU A 15 -45.29 -25.38 -0.13
CA LEU A 15 -45.34 -24.75 -1.46
C LEU A 15 -46.74 -24.31 -1.89
N ASN A 16 -47.80 -24.90 -1.32
CA ASN A 16 -49.19 -24.61 -1.68
C ASN A 16 -49.91 -23.61 -0.74
N ARG A 17 -49.18 -22.90 0.15
CA ARG A 17 -49.78 -21.84 0.98
C ARG A 17 -49.83 -20.52 0.20
N PRO A 18 -50.99 -19.84 0.12
CA PRO A 18 -51.05 -18.50 -0.45
C PRO A 18 -50.30 -17.51 0.45
N VAL A 19 -49.38 -16.74 -0.15
CA VAL A 19 -48.56 -15.73 0.54
C VAL A 19 -49.39 -14.46 0.76
N PRO A 20 -49.38 -13.85 1.96
CA PRO A 20 -50.09 -12.59 2.19
C PRO A 20 -49.42 -11.45 1.43
N LYS A 21 -50.22 -10.68 0.69
CA LYS A 21 -49.79 -9.41 0.10
C LYS A 21 -49.57 -8.39 1.23
N ASN A 22 -48.33 -8.16 1.63
CA ASN A 22 -47.82 -6.83 2.02
C ASN A 22 -46.28 -6.83 2.14
N SER A 23 -45.70 -5.81 1.53
CA SER A 23 -44.34 -5.72 1.02
C SER A 23 -43.38 -5.06 2.02
N LYS A 24 -42.23 -5.70 2.27
CA LYS A 24 -40.91 -5.08 2.55
C LYS A 24 -39.75 -6.09 2.73
N CYS A 25 -40.01 -7.40 2.79
CA CYS A 25 -38.96 -8.44 2.86
C CYS A 25 -38.58 -9.08 1.50
N ALA A 26 -39.14 -8.63 0.37
CA ALA A 26 -39.01 -9.33 -0.91
C ALA A 26 -37.69 -9.08 -1.68
N ILE A 27 -36.86 -8.11 -1.28
CA ILE A 27 -35.65 -7.74 -2.04
C ILE A 27 -34.36 -8.36 -1.47
N LEU A 28 -34.34 -8.72 -0.18
CA LEU A 28 -33.17 -9.37 0.45
C LEU A 28 -33.10 -10.88 0.21
N GLY A 29 -34.22 -11.52 -0.15
CA GLY A 29 -34.27 -12.95 -0.46
C GLY A 29 -33.78 -13.34 -1.85
N LEU A 30 -33.67 -12.39 -2.80
CA LEU A 30 -33.36 -12.71 -4.20
C LEU A 30 -31.87 -12.98 -4.46
N ILE A 31 -30.96 -12.48 -3.61
CA ILE A 31 -29.50 -12.68 -3.75
C ILE A 31 -29.06 -14.04 -3.17
N ALA A 32 -29.80 -14.58 -2.20
CA ALA A 32 -29.49 -15.89 -1.60
C ALA A 32 -29.91 -17.09 -2.49
N VAL A 33 -30.84 -16.88 -3.44
CA VAL A 33 -31.40 -17.97 -4.26
C VAL A 33 -30.64 -18.20 -5.58
N ILE A 34 -29.70 -17.34 -5.98
CA ILE A 34 -29.08 -17.44 -7.32
C ILE A 34 -27.78 -18.29 -7.34
N LEU A 35 -27.19 -18.64 -6.18
CA LEU A 35 -25.96 -19.46 -6.10
C LEU A 35 -26.21 -20.96 -5.81
N THR A 36 -27.45 -21.44 -5.84
CA THR A 36 -27.81 -22.85 -5.61
C THR A 36 -27.63 -23.75 -6.85
N ALA A 37 -27.22 -23.24 -8.01
CA ALA A 37 -27.02 -24.06 -9.21
C ALA A 37 -25.77 -24.96 -9.19
N ALA A 38 -24.89 -24.81 -8.21
CA ALA A 38 -23.70 -25.67 -8.07
C ALA A 38 -23.95 -26.95 -7.24
N VAL A 39 -25.21 -27.28 -6.91
CA VAL A 39 -25.58 -28.33 -5.94
C VAL A 39 -25.81 -29.72 -6.57
N LEU A 40 -25.65 -29.93 -7.88
CA LEU A 40 -26.01 -31.20 -8.53
C LEU A 40 -24.86 -32.04 -9.12
N PHE A 41 -23.60 -31.82 -8.73
CA PHE A 41 -22.55 -32.79 -9.03
C PHE A 41 -21.80 -33.19 -7.75
N PRO A 42 -21.73 -34.48 -7.39
CA PRO A 42 -20.81 -34.93 -6.36
C PRO A 42 -19.39 -34.69 -6.87
N MET A 43 -18.61 -33.87 -6.14
CA MET A 43 -17.17 -33.83 -6.32
C MET A 43 -16.57 -35.03 -5.57
N ASP A 44 -16.23 -36.09 -6.29
CA ASP A 44 -15.30 -37.08 -5.79
C ASP A 44 -13.93 -36.42 -5.67
N TYR A 45 -13.58 -36.03 -4.45
CA TYR A 45 -12.26 -35.52 -4.10
C TYR A 45 -11.37 -36.69 -3.69
N ASN A 46 -10.47 -37.11 -4.57
CA ASN A 46 -9.42 -38.07 -4.26
C ASN A 46 -8.07 -37.32 -4.26
N PRO A 47 -7.41 -37.13 -3.12
CA PRO A 47 -6.07 -36.57 -3.10
C PRO A 47 -5.07 -37.68 -3.46
N VAL A 48 -3.98 -37.30 -4.13
CA VAL A 48 -2.85 -38.14 -4.59
C VAL A 48 -2.94 -38.61 -6.05
N VAL A 49 -2.47 -37.74 -6.95
CA VAL A 49 -1.56 -38.16 -8.03
C VAL A 49 -0.45 -37.11 -8.14
N ARG A 50 0.78 -37.50 -7.80
CA ARG A 50 2.00 -36.77 -8.19
C ARG A 50 2.13 -36.86 -9.70
N ALA A 51 2.26 -35.72 -10.38
CA ALA A 51 2.83 -35.66 -11.71
C ALA A 51 4.09 -34.80 -11.67
N SER A 52 5.21 -35.48 -11.67
CA SER A 52 6.52 -35.00 -12.10
C SER A 52 6.51 -34.56 -13.58
N SER A 53 7.54 -33.80 -13.94
CA SER A 53 7.98 -33.36 -15.29
C SER A 53 7.10 -32.35 -16.03
N THR A 54 7.48 -31.07 -15.96
CA THR A 54 8.13 -30.31 -17.07
C THR A 54 8.49 -28.91 -16.57
N GLN A 55 9.78 -28.72 -16.23
CA GLN A 55 10.40 -27.40 -16.11
C GLN A 55 10.75 -26.92 -17.52
N GLU A 56 9.94 -26.06 -18.12
CA GLU A 56 10.30 -25.13 -19.20
C GLU A 56 9.02 -24.43 -19.70
N ASN A 57 8.52 -23.43 -18.94
CA ASN A 57 7.63 -22.36 -19.46
C ASN A 57 7.19 -21.32 -18.40
N SER A 58 7.78 -21.30 -17.20
CA SER A 58 7.21 -20.59 -16.04
C SER A 58 7.52 -19.09 -15.93
N ARG A 59 8.12 -18.43 -16.94
CA ARG A 59 8.51 -17.01 -16.83
C ARG A 59 7.70 -16.01 -17.64
N GLU A 60 6.91 -16.42 -18.63
CA GLU A 60 6.02 -15.50 -19.35
C GLU A 60 4.62 -15.36 -18.71
N ASN A 61 4.23 -16.26 -17.81
CA ASN A 61 2.84 -16.40 -17.35
C ASN A 61 2.56 -15.82 -15.94
N SER A 62 3.48 -15.08 -15.32
CA SER A 62 3.30 -14.62 -13.93
C SER A 62 2.52 -13.30 -13.78
N GLN A 63 2.37 -12.50 -14.84
CA GLN A 63 1.57 -11.26 -14.81
C GLN A 63 0.09 -11.45 -15.21
N THR A 64 -0.21 -12.52 -15.95
CA THR A 64 -1.53 -12.81 -16.54
C THR A 64 -2.50 -13.49 -15.58
N ASN A 65 -2.05 -13.93 -14.40
CA ASN A 65 -2.87 -14.70 -13.44
C ASN A 65 -3.12 -13.95 -12.12
N THR A 66 -2.85 -12.64 -12.11
CA THR A 66 -3.02 -11.80 -10.92
C THR A 66 -4.48 -11.43 -10.70
N ILE A 67 -4.93 -11.54 -9.45
CA ILE A 67 -6.22 -11.03 -8.99
C ILE A 67 -6.06 -9.58 -8.56
N VAL A 68 -6.89 -8.71 -9.11
CA VAL A 68 -6.99 -7.31 -8.69
C VAL A 68 -8.40 -7.08 -8.12
N PRO A 69 -8.52 -6.88 -6.80
CA PRO A 69 -9.81 -6.64 -6.13
C PRO A 69 -10.63 -5.57 -6.85
N GLY A 70 -11.92 -5.80 -7.02
CA GLY A 70 -12.80 -4.82 -7.63
C GLY A 70 -12.67 -4.62 -9.13
N LEU A 71 -11.73 -5.30 -9.81
CA LEU A 71 -11.35 -4.98 -11.19
C LEU A 71 -11.25 -6.19 -12.13
N ARG A 72 -10.40 -7.18 -11.82
CA ARG A 72 -10.08 -8.28 -12.75
C ARG A 72 -9.54 -9.55 -12.07
N VAL A 73 -9.66 -10.67 -12.78
CA VAL A 73 -8.97 -11.93 -12.47
C VAL A 73 -8.21 -12.36 -13.71
N GLY A 74 -6.88 -12.34 -13.61
CA GLY A 74 -6.02 -12.54 -14.76
C GLY A 74 -6.33 -11.57 -15.90
N ASP A 75 -6.47 -12.09 -17.12
CA ASP A 75 -6.76 -11.25 -18.30
C ASP A 75 -8.23 -10.77 -18.37
N TYR A 76 -9.11 -11.33 -17.54
CA TYR A 76 -10.55 -11.06 -17.59
C TYR A 76 -10.94 -9.92 -16.65
N LYS A 77 -11.62 -8.91 -17.20
CA LYS A 77 -11.99 -7.69 -16.50
C LYS A 77 -13.50 -7.60 -16.30
N LEU A 78 -13.91 -6.99 -15.20
CA LEU A 78 -15.29 -6.55 -15.04
C LEU A 78 -15.66 -5.57 -16.15
N GLY A 79 -16.85 -5.72 -16.72
CA GLY A 79 -17.31 -4.93 -17.86
C GLY A 79 -17.00 -5.53 -19.23
N MET A 80 -16.14 -6.56 -19.31
CA MET A 80 -15.87 -7.29 -20.55
C MET A 80 -17.16 -7.88 -21.13
N SER A 81 -17.27 -7.95 -22.46
CA SER A 81 -18.45 -8.54 -23.11
C SER A 81 -18.46 -10.06 -22.99
N LYS A 82 -19.63 -10.67 -23.05
CA LYS A 82 -19.77 -12.14 -23.16
C LYS A 82 -18.98 -12.68 -24.35
N ASP A 83 -19.03 -11.99 -25.49
CA ASP A 83 -18.37 -12.43 -26.72
C ASP A 83 -16.85 -12.40 -26.60
N ASP A 84 -16.28 -11.41 -25.90
CA ASP A 84 -14.83 -11.37 -25.61
C ASP A 84 -14.39 -12.54 -24.72
N VAL A 85 -15.21 -12.89 -23.72
CA VAL A 85 -14.97 -14.06 -22.86
C VAL A 85 -15.00 -15.35 -23.69
N LEU A 86 -16.02 -15.52 -24.55
CA LEU A 86 -16.14 -16.68 -25.43
C LEU A 86 -15.01 -16.76 -26.47
N LYS A 87 -14.55 -15.62 -26.98
CA LYS A 87 -13.42 -15.55 -27.91
C LYS A 87 -12.12 -16.02 -27.24
N SER A 88 -11.95 -15.72 -25.95
CA SER A 88 -10.75 -16.08 -25.18
C SER A 88 -10.79 -17.53 -24.68
N LEU A 89 -11.93 -18.00 -24.18
CA LEU A 89 -12.05 -19.29 -23.47
C LEU A 89 -12.82 -20.36 -24.26
N GLY A 90 -13.41 -20.01 -25.39
CA GLY A 90 -14.26 -20.90 -26.17
C GLY A 90 -15.61 -21.17 -25.49
N LYS A 91 -16.17 -22.36 -25.74
CA LYS A 91 -17.51 -22.73 -25.26
C LYS A 91 -17.50 -23.06 -23.76
N PRO A 92 -18.41 -22.50 -22.95
CA PRO A 92 -18.49 -22.82 -21.54
C PRO A 92 -18.94 -24.27 -21.31
N LYS A 93 -18.48 -24.86 -20.20
CA LYS A 93 -18.90 -26.20 -19.75
C LYS A 93 -20.37 -26.23 -19.35
N ALA A 94 -20.85 -25.12 -18.78
CA ALA A 94 -22.24 -24.95 -18.43
C ALA A 94 -22.62 -23.47 -18.44
N ILE A 95 -23.88 -23.20 -18.76
CA ILE A 95 -24.50 -21.90 -18.56
C ILE A 95 -25.64 -22.11 -17.58
N LEU A 96 -25.64 -21.35 -16.49
CA LEU A 96 -26.53 -21.58 -15.34
C LEU A 96 -27.27 -20.30 -14.96
N HIS A 97 -28.57 -20.42 -14.71
CA HIS A 97 -29.37 -19.37 -14.06
C HIS A 97 -30.40 -20.01 -13.13
N ALA A 98 -30.47 -19.55 -11.88
CA ALA A 98 -31.43 -20.01 -10.88
C ALA A 98 -31.54 -21.55 -10.71
N GLY A 99 -30.46 -22.30 -10.97
CA GLY A 99 -30.45 -23.76 -10.87
C GLY A 99 -30.69 -24.50 -12.19
N GLU A 100 -31.08 -23.80 -13.24
CA GLU A 100 -31.37 -24.37 -14.55
C GLU A 100 -30.21 -24.17 -15.53
N LYS A 101 -30.11 -25.07 -16.52
CA LYS A 101 -29.09 -25.03 -17.58
C LYS A 101 -29.65 -24.35 -18.82
N TYR A 102 -28.82 -23.51 -19.44
CA TYR A 102 -29.13 -22.76 -20.65
C TYR A 102 -28.12 -23.04 -21.77
N ASN A 103 -28.46 -22.65 -22.99
CA ASN A 103 -27.57 -22.65 -24.14
C ASN A 103 -27.32 -21.20 -24.62
N LEU A 104 -26.38 -21.00 -25.54
CA LEU A 104 -26.01 -19.66 -26.02
C LEU A 104 -27.12 -18.97 -26.83
N ASP A 105 -28.05 -19.74 -27.39
CA ASP A 105 -29.13 -19.24 -28.25
C ASP A 105 -30.34 -18.74 -27.44
N ASN A 106 -30.44 -19.12 -26.17
CA ASN A 106 -31.53 -18.76 -25.28
C ASN A 106 -30.98 -18.40 -23.91
N LEU A 107 -30.52 -17.16 -23.76
CA LEU A 107 -29.89 -16.67 -22.54
C LEU A 107 -30.83 -15.74 -21.77
N PRO A 108 -30.98 -15.92 -20.45
CA PRO A 108 -31.70 -14.96 -19.62
C PRO A 108 -30.89 -13.66 -19.46
N LYS A 109 -31.51 -12.64 -18.87
CA LYS A 109 -30.84 -11.34 -18.63
C LYS A 109 -29.58 -11.45 -17.77
N THR A 110 -29.58 -12.39 -16.82
CA THR A 110 -28.48 -12.67 -15.89
C THR A 110 -28.20 -14.16 -15.89
N TYR A 111 -26.95 -14.58 -16.08
CA TYR A 111 -26.56 -15.99 -16.03
C TYR A 111 -25.08 -16.14 -15.69
N PHE A 112 -24.69 -17.35 -15.31
CA PHE A 112 -23.30 -17.72 -15.08
C PHE A 112 -22.77 -18.56 -16.23
N MET A 113 -21.64 -18.17 -16.82
CA MET A 113 -20.86 -19.04 -17.70
C MET A 113 -19.77 -19.71 -16.87
N ARG A 114 -19.77 -21.04 -16.84
CA ARG A 114 -18.78 -21.84 -16.10
C ARG A 114 -17.78 -22.48 -17.05
N PHE A 115 -16.50 -22.29 -16.74
CA PHE A 115 -15.37 -22.97 -17.35
C PHE A 115 -14.71 -23.89 -16.32
N ASP A 116 -13.49 -24.34 -16.59
CA ASP A 116 -12.74 -25.24 -15.71
C ASP A 116 -12.43 -24.61 -14.35
N ASP A 117 -11.62 -23.57 -14.36
CA ASP A 117 -11.01 -22.94 -13.19
C ASP A 117 -11.62 -21.57 -12.86
N ILE A 118 -12.52 -21.08 -13.72
CA ILE A 118 -13.11 -19.74 -13.63
C ILE A 118 -14.59 -19.74 -14.09
N SER A 119 -15.39 -18.84 -13.52
CA SER A 119 -16.76 -18.55 -13.96
C SER A 119 -17.01 -17.06 -14.06
N PHE A 120 -17.98 -16.68 -14.88
CA PHE A 120 -18.38 -15.29 -15.10
C PHE A 120 -19.87 -15.13 -14.88
N GLU A 121 -20.26 -14.18 -14.03
CA GLU A 121 -21.63 -13.69 -13.98
C GLU A 121 -21.79 -12.64 -15.08
N ILE A 122 -22.69 -12.92 -16.03
CA ILE A 122 -23.05 -12.02 -17.11
C ILE A 122 -24.39 -11.37 -16.79
N VAL A 123 -24.47 -10.05 -16.92
CA VAL A 123 -25.71 -9.29 -16.85
C VAL A 123 -25.74 -8.32 -18.02
N ASP A 124 -26.78 -8.42 -18.87
CA ASP A 124 -26.92 -7.58 -20.07
C ASP A 124 -25.64 -7.61 -20.95
N ASP A 125 -25.17 -8.82 -21.27
CA ASP A 125 -23.97 -9.10 -22.08
C ASP A 125 -22.63 -8.62 -21.49
N SER A 126 -22.62 -8.14 -20.24
CA SER A 126 -21.43 -7.63 -19.56
C SER A 126 -21.06 -8.43 -18.32
N VAL A 127 -19.77 -8.71 -18.13
CA VAL A 127 -19.22 -9.38 -16.95
C VAL A 127 -19.41 -8.51 -15.71
N ARG A 128 -20.18 -9.00 -14.73
CA ARG A 128 -20.45 -8.34 -13.44
C ARG A 128 -19.72 -8.95 -12.25
N ALA A 129 -19.41 -10.23 -12.33
CA ALA A 129 -18.59 -10.93 -11.35
C ALA A 129 -17.69 -11.95 -12.05
N ILE A 130 -16.51 -12.16 -11.48
CA ILE A 130 -15.59 -13.20 -11.90
C ILE A 130 -15.28 -14.08 -10.69
N VAL A 131 -15.46 -15.38 -10.81
CA VAL A 131 -15.26 -16.36 -9.73
C VAL A 131 -14.12 -17.28 -10.12
N ALA A 132 -13.10 -17.41 -9.28
CA ALA A 132 -12.00 -18.33 -9.51
C ALA A 132 -12.00 -19.46 -8.47
N TYR A 133 -11.73 -20.68 -8.96
CA TYR A 133 -11.76 -21.93 -8.18
C TYR A 133 -10.38 -22.56 -8.01
N SER A 134 -9.37 -22.05 -8.71
CA SER A 134 -8.04 -22.66 -8.80
C SER A 134 -6.99 -21.87 -8.02
N PRO A 135 -6.00 -22.54 -7.40
CA PRO A 135 -4.83 -21.88 -6.80
C PRO A 135 -3.93 -21.19 -7.82
N PHE A 136 -4.20 -21.37 -9.12
CA PHE A 136 -3.48 -20.72 -10.23
C PHE A 136 -3.60 -19.19 -10.21
N TYR A 137 -4.75 -18.65 -9.80
CA TYR A 137 -4.96 -17.21 -9.68
C TYR A 137 -4.55 -16.73 -8.29
N LYS A 138 -3.68 -15.71 -8.24
CA LYS A 138 -3.11 -15.18 -6.99
C LYS A 138 -3.23 -13.66 -6.89
N PHE A 139 -3.46 -13.15 -5.69
CA PHE A 139 -3.37 -11.73 -5.38
C PHE A 139 -1.91 -11.27 -5.45
N ALA A 140 -1.68 -9.96 -5.49
CA ALA A 140 -0.33 -9.39 -5.55
C ALA A 140 0.57 -9.81 -4.35
N ASN A 141 -0.03 -10.17 -3.22
CA ASN A 141 0.65 -10.68 -2.03
C ASN A 141 0.83 -12.21 -2.02
N GLY A 142 0.48 -12.90 -3.11
CA GLY A 142 0.63 -14.36 -3.25
C GLY A 142 -0.53 -15.20 -2.71
N LEU A 143 -1.51 -14.60 -2.03
CA LEU A 143 -2.70 -15.33 -1.55
C LEU A 143 -3.61 -15.76 -2.71
N GLY A 144 -4.37 -16.83 -2.53
CA GLY A 144 -5.35 -17.34 -3.49
C GLY A 144 -6.17 -18.51 -2.92
N VAL A 145 -6.79 -19.30 -3.81
CA VAL A 145 -7.52 -20.50 -3.38
C VAL A 145 -6.58 -21.48 -2.68
N GLY A 146 -7.03 -22.08 -1.58
CA GLY A 146 -6.27 -22.99 -0.74
C GLY A 146 -5.68 -22.35 0.52
N ASP A 147 -5.46 -21.03 0.51
CA ASP A 147 -4.89 -20.32 1.67
C ASP A 147 -5.94 -20.12 2.78
N SER A 148 -5.48 -19.82 4.00
CA SER A 148 -6.35 -19.79 5.18
C SER A 148 -7.10 -18.46 5.32
N GLU A 149 -8.32 -18.52 5.88
CA GLU A 149 -9.09 -17.32 6.22
C GLU A 149 -8.30 -16.29 7.05
N GLN A 150 -7.41 -16.74 7.93
CA GLN A 150 -6.63 -15.85 8.79
C GLN A 150 -5.65 -14.99 7.99
N GLU A 151 -5.01 -15.55 6.97
CA GLU A 151 -4.11 -14.82 6.07
C GLU A 151 -4.87 -13.76 5.28
N PHE A 152 -6.09 -14.08 4.82
CA PHE A 152 -6.97 -13.09 4.17
C PHE A 152 -7.38 -11.97 5.12
N LYS A 153 -7.71 -12.28 6.38
CA LYS A 153 -8.03 -11.26 7.39
C LYS A 153 -6.85 -10.36 7.74
N GLN A 154 -5.62 -10.88 7.66
CA GLN A 154 -4.41 -10.09 7.85
C GLN A 154 -4.14 -9.19 6.64
N ALA A 155 -4.35 -9.70 5.43
CA ALA A 155 -4.10 -8.96 4.20
C ALA A 155 -5.13 -7.86 3.93
N PHE A 156 -6.41 -8.14 4.15
CA PHE A 156 -7.53 -7.25 3.80
C PHE A 156 -8.17 -6.58 5.02
N GLY A 157 -7.62 -6.82 6.22
CA GLY A 157 -8.14 -6.28 7.47
C GLY A 157 -9.40 -6.99 7.98
N ARG A 158 -9.99 -6.41 9.03
CA ARG A 158 -11.12 -6.99 9.78
C ARG A 158 -12.49 -6.45 9.40
N GLN A 159 -12.56 -5.50 8.47
CA GLN A 159 -13.82 -4.93 7.99
C GLN A 159 -14.44 -5.81 6.90
N PHE A 160 -15.11 -6.88 7.32
CA PHE A 160 -15.82 -7.80 6.44
C PHE A 160 -17.19 -8.17 6.99
N LYS A 161 -18.09 -8.62 6.11
CA LYS A 161 -19.32 -9.32 6.49
C LYS A 161 -19.05 -10.82 6.51
N PHE A 162 -19.35 -11.47 7.62
CA PHE A 162 -19.28 -12.92 7.76
C PHE A 162 -20.67 -13.52 7.83
N GLU A 163 -20.92 -14.55 7.02
CA GLU A 163 -22.21 -15.25 6.98
C GLU A 163 -21.99 -16.76 6.89
N GLU A 164 -22.88 -17.53 7.51
CA GLU A 164 -22.97 -18.97 7.30
C GLU A 164 -24.30 -19.26 6.60
N ASP A 165 -24.24 -19.96 5.47
CA ASP A 165 -25.43 -20.40 4.76
C ASP A 165 -25.21 -21.77 4.10
N GLN A 166 -26.18 -22.67 4.26
CA GLN A 166 -26.17 -24.04 3.72
C GLN A 166 -24.85 -24.81 3.95
N GLY A 167 -24.23 -24.64 5.11
CA GLY A 167 -22.98 -25.33 5.49
C GLY A 167 -21.69 -24.76 4.88
N LYS A 168 -21.79 -23.62 4.18
CA LYS A 168 -20.65 -22.85 3.67
C LYS A 168 -20.47 -21.57 4.49
N LEU A 169 -19.21 -21.15 4.63
CA LEU A 169 -18.87 -19.88 5.27
C LEU A 169 -18.55 -18.86 4.20
N TYR A 170 -19.04 -17.63 4.38
CA TYR A 170 -18.85 -16.54 3.45
C TYR A 170 -18.14 -15.40 4.16
N LEU A 171 -17.05 -14.92 3.58
CA LEU A 171 -16.31 -13.75 4.03
C LEU A 171 -16.37 -12.70 2.93
N THR A 172 -17.00 -11.57 3.19
CA THR A 172 -17.27 -10.56 2.15
C THR A 172 -16.63 -9.22 2.52
N TYR A 173 -15.69 -8.76 1.70
CA TYR A 173 -15.16 -7.40 1.73
C TYR A 173 -15.86 -6.60 0.64
N LYS A 174 -17.03 -6.06 0.99
CA LYS A 174 -17.90 -5.37 0.02
C LYS A 174 -17.22 -4.17 -0.64
N ASP A 175 -16.47 -3.41 0.15
CA ASP A 175 -15.79 -2.20 -0.30
C ASP A 175 -14.65 -2.56 -1.28
N GLU A 176 -13.95 -3.67 -1.02
CA GLU A 176 -12.93 -4.22 -1.92
C GLU A 176 -13.49 -4.97 -3.14
N GLY A 177 -14.81 -5.18 -3.22
CA GLY A 177 -15.42 -5.99 -4.27
C GLY A 177 -14.99 -7.46 -4.21
N LEU A 178 -14.81 -8.00 -3.01
CA LEU A 178 -14.37 -9.38 -2.79
C LEU A 178 -15.37 -10.17 -1.96
N ARG A 179 -15.55 -11.43 -2.33
CA ARG A 179 -16.23 -12.43 -1.52
C ARG A 179 -15.46 -13.74 -1.57
N PHE A 180 -15.34 -14.42 -0.45
CA PHE A 180 -14.71 -15.72 -0.31
C PHE A 180 -15.74 -16.73 0.17
N ILE A 181 -15.69 -17.95 -0.39
CA ILE A 181 -16.32 -19.11 0.23
C ILE A 181 -15.24 -19.91 0.93
N ILE A 182 -15.47 -20.19 2.21
CA ILE A 182 -14.51 -20.84 3.10
C ILE A 182 -15.07 -22.20 3.51
N HIS A 183 -14.20 -23.20 3.49
CA HIS A 183 -14.54 -24.54 3.97
C HIS A 183 -14.66 -24.55 5.49
N LYS A 184 -15.80 -25.05 6.00
CA LYS A 184 -16.21 -24.88 7.41
C LYS A 184 -15.23 -25.49 8.42
N LYS A 185 -14.62 -26.64 8.10
CA LYS A 185 -13.80 -27.41 9.05
C LYS A 185 -12.36 -26.91 9.17
N ASN A 186 -11.68 -26.71 8.04
CA ASN A 186 -10.25 -26.36 7.99
C ASN A 186 -10.02 -24.87 7.68
N ARG A 187 -11.08 -24.08 7.48
CA ARG A 187 -11.04 -22.63 7.24
C ARG A 187 -10.20 -22.22 6.01
N THR A 188 -10.08 -23.11 5.03
CA THR A 188 -9.40 -22.81 3.75
C THR A 188 -10.36 -22.13 2.78
N VAL A 189 -9.86 -21.14 2.04
CA VAL A 189 -10.63 -20.50 0.96
C VAL A 189 -10.77 -21.47 -0.21
N MET A 190 -12.01 -21.73 -0.62
CA MET A 190 -12.36 -22.68 -1.69
C MET A 190 -12.57 -21.99 -3.03
N GLU A 191 -13.10 -20.78 -3.00
CA GLU A 191 -13.30 -19.93 -4.16
C GLU A 191 -13.36 -18.48 -3.70
N PHE A 192 -13.06 -17.58 -4.62
CA PHE A 192 -13.26 -16.15 -4.42
C PHE A 192 -13.96 -15.54 -5.62
N SER A 193 -14.74 -14.51 -5.36
CA SER A 193 -15.46 -13.73 -6.35
C SER A 193 -14.94 -12.29 -6.33
N VAL A 194 -14.59 -11.79 -7.51
CA VAL A 194 -14.30 -10.37 -7.76
C VAL A 194 -15.54 -9.76 -8.39
N THR A 195 -16.11 -8.77 -7.72
CA THR A 195 -17.24 -7.97 -8.20
C THR A 195 -16.82 -6.51 -8.28
N LYS A 196 -17.60 -5.67 -8.97
CA LYS A 196 -17.33 -4.23 -8.93
C LYS A 196 -17.42 -3.75 -7.49
N LYS A 197 -16.46 -2.93 -7.05
CA LYS A 197 -16.50 -2.32 -5.72
C LYS A 197 -17.85 -1.64 -5.52
N ILE A 198 -18.53 -1.98 -4.43
CA ILE A 198 -19.65 -1.17 -3.97
C ILE A 198 -18.98 0.02 -3.30
N SER A 199 -18.70 1.08 -4.07
CA SER A 199 -18.43 2.36 -3.45
C SER A 199 -19.58 2.61 -2.49
N ARG A 200 -19.29 2.66 -1.18
CA ARG A 200 -20.23 3.16 -0.17
C ARG A 200 -21.00 4.29 -0.82
N GLY A 201 -22.33 4.15 -0.78
CA GLY A 201 -23.25 5.04 -1.46
C GLY A 201 -22.78 6.47 -1.34
N GLN A 202 -23.04 7.24 -2.39
CA GLN A 202 -22.95 8.68 -2.41
C GLN A 202 -23.61 9.30 -1.16
N GLY A 203 -22.93 9.33 -0.02
CA GLY A 203 -22.59 10.60 0.57
C GLY A 203 -21.46 11.10 -0.30
N GLY A 204 -21.83 11.67 -1.46
CA GLY A 204 -20.87 12.26 -2.36
C GLY A 204 -19.96 13.13 -1.52
N PHE A 205 -18.66 12.86 -1.54
CA PHE A 205 -17.73 13.77 -0.93
C PHE A 205 -17.96 15.14 -1.60
N VAL A 206 -18.72 16.00 -0.93
CA VAL A 206 -18.97 17.37 -1.37
C VAL A 206 -17.85 18.17 -0.77
N ALA A 207 -16.87 18.47 -1.62
CA ALA A 207 -15.79 19.38 -1.27
C ALA A 207 -16.41 20.69 -0.76
N LYS A 208 -16.04 21.11 0.45
CA LYS A 208 -16.58 22.33 1.04
C LYS A 208 -15.99 23.54 0.29
N PRO A 209 -16.80 24.44 -0.26
CA PRO A 209 -16.30 25.68 -0.83
C PRO A 209 -15.53 26.48 0.21
N ILE A 210 -14.40 27.05 -0.19
CA ILE A 210 -13.65 28.01 0.63
C ILE A 210 -13.70 29.40 0.03
N GLU A 211 -13.63 30.40 0.90
CA GLU A 211 -13.71 31.82 0.52
C GLU A 211 -12.34 32.43 0.22
N SER A 212 -11.28 31.82 0.75
CA SER A 212 -9.90 32.27 0.51
C SER A 212 -8.91 31.12 0.64
N VAL A 213 -7.71 31.35 0.10
CA VAL A 213 -6.57 30.42 0.17
C VAL A 213 -5.29 31.25 0.24
N LYS A 214 -4.27 30.80 0.97
CA LYS A 214 -2.93 31.41 0.99
C LYS A 214 -1.84 30.36 0.75
N GLU A 215 -0.59 30.81 0.58
CA GLU A 215 0.52 29.89 0.37
C GLU A 215 0.63 28.89 1.54
N TYR A 216 0.91 27.63 1.19
CA TYR A 216 1.04 26.51 2.14
C TYR A 216 -0.22 26.09 2.89
N ASP A 217 -1.39 26.56 2.46
CA ASP A 217 -2.65 26.01 2.94
C ASP A 217 -2.84 24.57 2.47
N ASP A 218 -3.49 23.78 3.33
CA ASP A 218 -4.00 22.46 2.96
C ASP A 218 -5.40 22.61 2.35
N VAL A 219 -5.50 22.26 1.07
CA VAL A 219 -6.72 22.30 0.27
C VAL A 219 -7.11 20.93 -0.28
N ARG A 220 -6.51 19.85 0.25
CA ARG A 220 -7.03 18.50 0.00
C ARG A 220 -8.50 18.46 0.38
N TRP A 221 -9.34 17.86 -0.47
CA TRP A 221 -10.77 17.77 -0.21
C TRP A 221 -11.49 19.14 -0.04
N LYS A 222 -11.00 20.20 -0.69
CA LYS A 222 -11.66 21.51 -0.66
C LYS A 222 -12.10 21.95 -2.05
N ASP A 223 -13.11 22.81 -2.10
CA ASP A 223 -13.64 23.38 -3.33
C ASP A 223 -13.20 24.83 -3.50
N LEU A 224 -12.33 25.07 -4.48
CA LEU A 224 -11.79 26.37 -4.83
C LEU A 224 -12.47 26.94 -6.08
N SER A 225 -13.49 26.28 -6.64
CA SER A 225 -14.11 26.63 -7.93
C SER A 225 -14.60 28.07 -8.02
N LYS A 226 -14.94 28.68 -6.88
CA LYS A 226 -15.44 30.07 -6.78
C LYS A 226 -14.33 31.13 -6.68
N LEU A 227 -13.07 30.74 -6.52
CA LEU A 227 -11.95 31.67 -6.37
C LEU A 227 -11.41 32.12 -7.74
N ASP A 228 -10.95 33.36 -7.82
CA ASP A 228 -10.08 33.82 -8.90
C ASP A 228 -8.62 33.79 -8.43
N LEU A 229 -7.84 32.89 -9.04
CA LEU A 229 -6.43 32.67 -8.74
C LEU A 229 -5.53 33.13 -9.89
N SER A 230 -6.06 33.74 -10.95
CA SER A 230 -5.36 34.07 -12.19
C SER A 230 -4.08 34.90 -11.99
N THR A 231 -4.09 35.80 -11.00
CA THR A 231 -2.93 36.65 -10.66
C THR A 231 -1.88 35.96 -9.78
N ARG A 232 -2.17 34.77 -9.24
CA ARG A 232 -1.37 34.10 -8.20
C ARG A 232 -0.41 33.04 -8.75
N ARG A 233 0.52 33.45 -9.61
CA ARG A 233 1.44 32.61 -10.41
C ARG A 233 2.14 31.43 -9.71
N ARG A 234 2.42 31.51 -8.40
CA ARG A 234 3.15 30.47 -7.65
C ARG A 234 2.31 29.68 -6.66
N LEU A 235 1.06 30.09 -6.44
CA LEU A 235 0.25 29.60 -5.34
C LEU A 235 0.10 28.08 -5.36
N ILE A 236 -0.34 27.51 -6.48
CA ILE A 236 -0.69 26.08 -6.59
C ILE A 236 0.46 25.18 -6.14
N ALA A 237 1.70 25.52 -6.54
CA ALA A 237 2.89 24.75 -6.18
C ALA A 237 3.26 24.84 -4.68
N THR A 238 2.70 25.79 -3.94
CA THR A 238 2.93 25.92 -2.49
C THR A 238 1.91 25.16 -1.65
N LEU A 239 0.73 24.86 -2.19
CA LEU A 239 -0.38 24.25 -1.47
C LEU A 239 -0.13 22.78 -1.16
N THR A 240 -0.91 22.23 -0.23
CA THR A 240 -1.11 20.79 -0.10
C THR A 240 -2.46 20.44 -0.73
N PHE A 241 -2.50 19.53 -1.70
CA PHE A 241 -3.71 19.21 -2.46
C PHE A 241 -3.72 17.76 -2.96
N ASN A 242 -4.87 17.26 -3.36
CA ASN A 242 -5.03 15.90 -3.92
C ASN A 242 -5.99 15.92 -5.12
N ARG A 243 -6.27 14.75 -5.69
CA ARG A 243 -7.19 14.61 -6.82
C ARG A 243 -8.65 14.96 -6.49
N LYS A 244 -8.98 15.16 -5.21
CA LYS A 244 -10.31 15.57 -4.74
C LYS A 244 -10.41 17.07 -4.46
N THR A 245 -9.33 17.83 -4.64
CA THR A 245 -9.38 19.29 -4.66
C THR A 245 -10.09 19.74 -5.94
N VAL A 246 -11.17 20.51 -5.80
CA VAL A 246 -11.90 21.09 -6.93
C VAL A 246 -11.28 22.44 -7.25
N TRP A 247 -10.81 22.63 -8.49
CA TRP A 247 -10.12 23.82 -8.94
C TRP A 247 -11.06 24.80 -9.66
N PRO A 248 -10.75 26.11 -9.67
CA PRO A 248 -11.38 27.07 -10.59
C PRO A 248 -11.33 26.63 -12.05
N GLU A 249 -12.24 27.17 -12.86
CA GLU A 249 -12.14 27.08 -14.32
C GLU A 249 -10.82 27.65 -14.83
N GLN A 250 -10.36 27.20 -15.99
CA GLN A 250 -9.02 27.52 -16.51
C GLN A 250 -8.75 29.03 -16.62
N ALA A 251 -9.77 29.84 -16.93
CA ALA A 251 -9.65 31.30 -17.02
C ALA A 251 -9.31 31.97 -15.66
N LYS A 252 -9.69 31.33 -14.56
CA LYS A 252 -9.45 31.77 -13.18
C LYS A 252 -8.24 31.08 -12.53
N MET A 253 -7.56 30.20 -13.25
CA MET A 253 -6.32 29.55 -12.78
C MET A 253 -5.09 30.39 -13.12
N PRO A 254 -4.01 30.33 -12.32
CA PRO A 254 -2.75 30.97 -12.69
C PRO A 254 -2.26 30.46 -14.07
N PRO A 255 -1.81 31.34 -14.97
CA PRO A 255 -1.34 30.94 -16.30
C PRO A 255 -0.26 29.85 -16.25
N GLY A 256 -0.46 28.78 -17.03
CA GLY A 256 0.46 27.65 -17.10
C GLY A 256 0.49 26.74 -15.86
N SER A 257 -0.43 26.92 -14.90
CA SER A 257 -0.58 25.99 -13.78
C SER A 257 -1.45 24.79 -14.18
N ASP A 258 -0.93 23.60 -13.90
CA ASP A 258 -1.65 22.33 -14.03
C ASP A 258 -1.42 21.54 -12.72
N PRO A 259 -2.42 21.50 -11.82
CA PRO A 259 -2.31 20.76 -10.57
C PRO A 259 -1.98 19.28 -10.75
N ASN A 260 -2.51 18.62 -11.78
CA ASN A 260 -2.26 17.19 -12.03
C ASN A 260 -0.81 16.97 -12.47
N LYS A 261 -0.28 17.86 -13.31
CA LYS A 261 1.13 17.83 -13.68
C LYS A 261 2.04 18.11 -12.49
N ILE A 262 1.72 19.09 -11.63
CA ILE A 262 2.48 19.39 -10.41
C ILE A 262 2.53 18.15 -9.50
N LEU A 263 1.39 17.50 -9.27
CA LEU A 263 1.30 16.28 -8.48
C LEU A 263 2.13 15.15 -9.12
N THR A 264 2.03 14.94 -10.42
CA THR A 264 2.72 13.86 -11.13
C THR A 264 4.24 14.08 -11.17
N ASP A 265 4.69 15.29 -11.47
CA ASP A 265 6.12 15.63 -11.53
C ASP A 265 6.79 15.45 -10.16
N ALA A 266 6.06 15.76 -9.07
CA ALA A 266 6.54 15.64 -7.70
C ALA A 266 6.54 14.20 -7.14
N LEU A 267 6.13 13.19 -7.94
CA LEU A 267 6.43 11.78 -7.66
C LEU A 267 7.93 11.48 -7.83
N ASN A 268 8.69 12.32 -8.54
CA ASN A 268 10.13 12.09 -8.65
C ASN A 268 10.81 12.22 -7.27
N PRO A 269 11.54 11.18 -6.79
CA PRO A 269 12.26 11.27 -5.53
C PRO A 269 13.29 12.42 -5.53
N GLY A 270 13.84 12.75 -6.70
CA GLY A 270 14.81 13.82 -6.92
C GLY A 270 16.27 13.41 -6.68
N LEU A 271 17.17 14.39 -6.83
CA LEU A 271 18.60 14.35 -6.52
C LEU A 271 19.39 13.20 -7.17
N GLY A 272 18.97 12.73 -8.35
CA GLY A 272 19.71 11.71 -9.09
C GLY A 272 19.30 10.27 -8.77
N VAL A 273 18.25 10.06 -7.97
CA VAL A 273 17.82 8.74 -7.49
C VAL A 273 17.32 7.84 -8.64
N ARG A 274 16.53 8.37 -9.58
CA ARG A 274 16.03 7.59 -10.71
C ARG A 274 17.16 7.07 -11.63
N GLN A 275 18.28 7.79 -11.71
CA GLN A 275 19.46 7.33 -12.44
C GLN A 275 20.16 6.17 -11.72
N LEU A 276 20.11 6.12 -10.38
CA LEU A 276 20.58 4.97 -9.62
C LEU A 276 19.67 3.76 -9.82
N HIS A 277 18.35 3.96 -9.83
CA HIS A 277 17.39 2.90 -10.15
C HIS A 277 17.65 2.29 -11.52
N LYS A 278 17.92 3.12 -12.55
CA LYS A 278 18.31 2.66 -13.89
C LYS A 278 19.62 1.84 -13.92
N GLN A 279 20.46 1.96 -12.90
CA GLN A 279 21.67 1.14 -12.70
C GLN A 279 21.40 -0.13 -11.89
N GLY A 280 20.14 -0.43 -11.56
CA GLY A 280 19.76 -1.57 -10.70
C GLY A 280 20.00 -1.34 -9.21
N ILE A 281 20.33 -0.11 -8.80
CA ILE A 281 20.51 0.25 -7.39
C ILE A 281 19.19 0.79 -6.87
N THR A 282 18.39 -0.07 -6.24
CA THR A 282 16.99 0.14 -5.87
C THR A 282 16.70 -0.23 -4.42
N GLY A 283 17.72 -0.58 -3.64
CA GLY A 283 17.57 -1.17 -2.30
C GLY A 283 17.29 -2.67 -2.32
N LYS A 284 17.35 -3.31 -3.49
CA LYS A 284 17.06 -4.74 -3.67
C LYS A 284 17.90 -5.60 -2.73
N GLY A 285 17.24 -6.53 -2.04
CA GLY A 285 17.88 -7.47 -1.10
C GLY A 285 18.16 -6.88 0.28
N VAL A 286 17.87 -5.60 0.51
CA VAL A 286 18.07 -4.96 1.81
C VAL A 286 16.77 -4.98 2.61
N ASN A 287 16.87 -5.39 3.87
CA ASN A 287 15.78 -5.28 4.84
C ASN A 287 15.87 -3.94 5.57
N VAL A 288 14.73 -3.25 5.62
CA VAL A 288 14.55 -1.98 6.33
C VAL A 288 13.29 -2.06 7.17
N ALA A 289 13.13 -1.14 8.11
CA ALA A 289 11.92 -1.06 8.91
C ALA A 289 11.34 0.35 8.96
N ILE A 290 10.04 0.44 9.25
CA ILE A 290 9.32 1.68 9.49
C ILE A 290 8.61 1.54 10.84
N ILE A 291 8.69 2.58 11.68
CA ILE A 291 7.77 2.75 12.82
C ILE A 291 6.98 4.03 12.59
N ASP A 292 5.69 3.90 12.30
CA ASP A 292 4.82 5.03 11.98
C ASP A 292 3.34 4.69 12.25
N GLN A 293 2.40 5.56 11.91
CA GLN A 293 0.96 5.35 12.07
C GLN A 293 0.44 4.17 11.22
N PRO A 294 -0.75 3.60 11.50
CA PRO A 294 -1.32 2.50 10.73
C PRO A 294 -1.45 2.79 9.23
N THR A 295 -1.32 1.74 8.39
CA THR A 295 -1.50 1.86 6.94
C THR A 295 -2.11 0.61 6.31
N TYR A 296 -2.93 0.78 5.27
CA TYR A 296 -3.40 -0.32 4.45
C TYR A 296 -2.29 -0.82 3.52
N LEU A 297 -2.10 -2.14 3.42
CA LEU A 297 -0.97 -2.76 2.71
C LEU A 297 -1.17 -2.92 1.19
N VAL A 298 -2.26 -2.37 0.66
CA VAL A 298 -2.72 -2.61 -0.73
C VAL A 298 -2.40 -1.47 -1.70
N HIS A 299 -1.78 -0.39 -1.24
CA HIS A 299 -1.43 0.73 -2.12
C HIS A 299 -0.32 0.34 -3.12
N PRO A 300 -0.43 0.62 -4.44
CA PRO A 300 0.51 0.13 -5.47
C PRO A 300 1.95 0.59 -5.30
N GLU A 301 2.14 1.71 -4.59
CA GLU A 301 3.48 2.17 -4.23
C GLU A 301 4.25 1.11 -3.42
N PHE A 302 3.59 0.38 -2.51
CA PHE A 302 4.27 -0.50 -1.56
C PHE A 302 3.60 -1.88 -1.34
N ALA A 303 2.56 -2.19 -2.10
CA ALA A 303 1.93 -3.52 -2.10
C ALA A 303 2.98 -4.61 -2.39
N GLY A 304 2.99 -5.65 -1.55
CA GLY A 304 3.96 -6.76 -1.63
C GLY A 304 5.37 -6.43 -1.10
N LYS A 305 5.65 -5.19 -0.67
CA LYS A 305 6.97 -4.78 -0.16
C LYS A 305 7.06 -4.78 1.36
N ILE A 306 5.92 -4.65 2.04
CA ILE A 306 5.81 -4.81 3.49
C ILE A 306 5.69 -6.30 3.79
N VAL A 307 6.78 -6.91 4.26
CA VAL A 307 6.90 -8.36 4.47
C VAL A 307 6.43 -8.81 5.85
N ALA A 308 6.33 -7.88 6.80
CA ALA A 308 5.76 -8.12 8.12
C ALA A 308 5.15 -6.82 8.66
N TYR A 309 4.01 -6.94 9.34
CA TYR A 309 3.29 -5.82 9.93
C TYR A 309 2.93 -6.13 11.40
N HIS A 310 3.15 -5.18 12.30
CA HIS A 310 2.81 -5.30 13.71
C HIS A 310 2.19 -4.03 14.24
N ASP A 311 0.99 -4.13 14.80
CA ASP A 311 0.33 -3.02 15.50
C ASP A 311 0.72 -3.00 16.98
N THR A 312 1.29 -1.89 17.45
CA THR A 312 1.77 -1.76 18.83
C THR A 312 0.69 -1.33 19.82
N GLY A 313 -0.48 -0.90 19.33
CA GLY A 313 -1.63 -0.50 20.16
C GLY A 313 -2.43 0.68 19.58
N CYS A 314 -2.59 0.74 18.26
CA CYS A 314 -3.34 1.78 17.56
C CYS A 314 -4.84 1.71 17.82
N GLN A 315 -5.41 0.53 18.08
CA GLN A 315 -6.84 0.39 18.41
C GLN A 315 -7.76 1.02 17.34
N THR A 316 -7.33 1.00 16.08
CA THR A 316 -8.09 1.42 14.91
C THR A 316 -7.78 0.47 13.76
N ASP A 317 -8.79 0.18 12.95
CA ASP A 317 -8.63 -0.56 11.69
C ASP A 317 -8.39 0.38 10.50
N GLU A 318 -8.38 1.70 10.73
CA GLU A 318 -8.22 2.70 9.67
C GLU A 318 -6.74 2.99 9.40
N SER A 319 -6.38 3.08 8.11
CA SER A 319 -5.13 3.70 7.69
C SER A 319 -5.12 5.17 8.10
N SER A 320 -3.95 5.67 8.47
CA SER A 320 -3.75 7.11 8.63
C SER A 320 -3.29 7.76 7.32
N MET A 321 -3.24 9.09 7.31
CA MET A 321 -2.63 9.88 6.23
C MET A 321 -1.09 9.76 6.20
N HIS A 322 -0.45 9.63 7.36
CA HIS A 322 1.00 9.72 7.48
C HIS A 322 1.72 8.40 7.14
N GLY A 323 1.17 7.27 7.59
CA GLY A 323 1.72 5.93 7.36
C GLY A 323 1.95 5.58 5.88
N PRO A 324 0.94 5.65 5.00
CA PRO A 324 1.14 5.43 3.56
C PRO A 324 2.10 6.47 2.95
N GLY A 325 2.06 7.70 3.45
CA GLY A 325 2.97 8.76 3.07
C GLY A 325 4.44 8.37 3.26
N VAL A 326 4.83 7.96 4.46
CA VAL A 326 6.23 7.57 4.76
C VAL A 326 6.64 6.27 4.06
N ALA A 327 5.73 5.29 3.98
CA ALA A 327 5.99 4.03 3.29
C ALA A 327 6.27 4.27 1.80
N SER A 328 5.47 5.10 1.14
CA SER A 328 5.65 5.44 -0.27
C SER A 328 6.92 6.25 -0.54
N LEU A 329 7.38 7.09 0.38
CA LEU A 329 8.66 7.81 0.22
C LEU A 329 9.89 6.91 0.37
N LEU A 330 9.78 5.84 1.17
CA LEU A 330 10.85 4.86 1.32
C LEU A 330 10.87 3.86 0.16
N VAL A 331 9.80 3.09 -0.01
CA VAL A 331 9.73 1.93 -0.93
C VAL A 331 8.71 2.08 -2.06
N GLY A 332 8.13 3.27 -2.25
CA GLY A 332 7.20 3.53 -3.34
C GLY A 332 7.74 3.17 -4.72
N THR A 333 6.96 2.46 -5.52
CA THR A 333 7.28 2.13 -6.92
C THR A 333 7.61 3.38 -7.77
N ASN A 334 6.90 4.49 -7.58
CA ASN A 334 7.11 5.72 -8.36
C ASN A 334 7.81 6.82 -7.58
N CYS A 335 7.51 6.94 -6.29
CA CYS A 335 8.01 8.00 -5.40
C CYS A 335 8.99 7.56 -4.32
N GLY A 336 9.29 6.26 -4.26
CA GLY A 336 10.22 5.70 -3.29
C GLY A 336 11.68 5.94 -3.65
N THR A 337 12.50 6.00 -2.61
CA THR A 337 13.95 6.13 -2.77
C THR A 337 14.63 4.77 -2.96
N ALA A 338 14.11 3.72 -2.31
CA ALA A 338 14.57 2.34 -2.39
C ALA A 338 13.39 1.40 -2.73
N PRO A 339 12.89 1.43 -3.98
CA PRO A 339 11.65 0.76 -4.36
C PRO A 339 11.66 -0.77 -4.26
N ASP A 340 12.82 -1.41 -4.13
CA ASP A 340 12.95 -2.88 -4.04
C ASP A 340 13.43 -3.36 -2.66
N ALA A 341 13.50 -2.48 -1.66
CA ALA A 341 13.78 -2.88 -0.28
C ALA A 341 12.56 -3.60 0.34
N ARG A 342 12.82 -4.54 1.25
CA ARG A 342 11.77 -5.25 2.01
C ARG A 342 11.53 -4.55 3.34
N VAL A 343 10.28 -4.31 3.70
CA VAL A 343 9.90 -3.49 4.86
C VAL A 343 9.28 -4.32 5.99
N TYR A 344 9.81 -4.15 7.19
CA TYR A 344 9.17 -4.53 8.46
C TYR A 344 8.47 -3.31 9.04
N TYR A 345 7.14 -3.34 9.13
CA TYR A 345 6.35 -2.17 9.52
C TYR A 345 5.76 -2.35 10.92
N ALA A 346 6.12 -1.49 11.85
CA ALA A 346 5.47 -1.39 13.15
C ALA A 346 4.54 -0.17 13.19
N ALA A 347 3.24 -0.40 13.31
CA ALA A 347 2.27 0.66 13.49
C ALA A 347 2.25 1.17 14.95
N ALA A 348 2.31 2.48 15.14
CA ALA A 348 2.32 3.14 16.43
C ALA A 348 1.30 4.30 16.50
N PRO A 349 0.55 4.43 17.61
CA PRO A 349 -0.44 5.49 17.80
C PRO A 349 0.23 6.83 18.13
N SER A 350 0.67 7.56 17.11
CA SER A 350 1.35 8.86 17.33
C SER A 350 0.51 9.88 18.10
N TRP A 351 -0.83 9.80 17.99
CA TRP A 351 -1.77 10.68 18.70
C TRP A 351 -1.80 10.46 20.21
N LYS A 352 -1.25 9.35 20.72
CA LYS A 352 -1.08 9.13 22.16
C LYS A 352 0.15 9.82 22.73
N THR A 353 1.08 10.30 21.88
CA THR A 353 2.34 10.94 22.30
C THR A 353 3.04 10.19 23.43
N ASP A 354 3.14 8.87 23.29
CA ASP A 354 3.74 7.98 24.27
C ASP A 354 4.80 7.11 23.58
N ALA A 355 6.03 7.29 24.02
CA ALA A 355 7.21 6.66 23.45
C ALA A 355 7.25 5.15 23.70
N ALA A 356 6.49 4.64 24.68
CA ALA A 356 6.40 3.21 24.96
C ALA A 356 5.91 2.39 23.77
N TYR A 357 4.97 2.93 22.97
CA TYR A 357 4.47 2.25 21.77
C TYR A 357 5.55 2.15 20.67
N TYR A 358 6.36 3.21 20.52
CA TYR A 358 7.47 3.22 19.57
C TYR A 358 8.58 2.27 20.02
N ALA A 359 8.91 2.27 21.31
CA ALA A 359 9.86 1.33 21.90
C ALA A 359 9.44 -0.13 21.69
N LYS A 360 8.16 -0.44 21.91
CA LYS A 360 7.58 -1.77 21.62
C LYS A 360 7.68 -2.14 20.13
N GLY A 361 7.45 -1.17 19.24
CA GLY A 361 7.64 -1.37 17.80
C GLY A 361 9.07 -1.70 17.43
N LEU A 362 10.04 -1.00 18.03
CA LEU A 362 11.46 -1.24 17.82
C LEU A 362 11.91 -2.58 18.41
N ASP A 363 11.43 -2.95 19.59
CA ASP A 363 11.69 -4.26 20.19
C ASP A 363 11.13 -5.40 19.33
N TRP A 364 9.95 -5.21 18.73
CA TRP A 364 9.42 -6.16 17.76
C TRP A 364 10.32 -6.26 16.51
N ILE A 365 10.83 -5.14 15.99
CA ILE A 365 11.77 -5.12 14.85
C ILE A 365 13.06 -5.89 15.20
N ILE A 366 13.64 -5.66 16.38
CA ILE A 366 14.82 -6.38 16.87
C ILE A 366 14.53 -7.89 16.91
N ALA A 367 13.38 -8.28 17.45
CA ALA A 367 12.98 -9.69 17.48
C ALA A 367 12.73 -10.30 16.09
N GLN A 368 12.32 -9.51 15.08
CA GLN A 368 12.28 -9.97 13.70
C GLN A 368 13.68 -10.10 13.10
N ASN A 369 14.57 -9.14 13.38
CA ASN A 369 15.95 -9.15 12.91
C ASN A 369 16.70 -10.41 13.36
N GLN A 370 16.50 -10.84 14.60
CA GLN A 370 17.12 -12.05 15.17
C GLN A 370 16.67 -13.37 14.50
N LYS A 371 15.56 -13.36 13.77
CA LYS A 371 15.06 -14.53 13.02
C LYS A 371 15.65 -14.61 11.61
N LEU A 372 16.33 -13.57 11.15
CA LEU A 372 16.84 -13.50 9.78
C LEU A 372 18.20 -14.19 9.66
N PRO A 373 18.49 -14.79 8.50
CA PRO A 373 19.82 -15.34 8.23
C PRO A 373 20.93 -14.30 8.36
N GLU A 374 22.14 -14.76 8.64
CA GLU A 374 23.32 -13.90 8.65
C GLU A 374 23.46 -13.18 7.29
N GLY A 375 23.67 -11.87 7.32
CA GLY A 375 23.74 -11.03 6.12
C GLY A 375 22.41 -10.51 5.58
N GLU A 376 21.27 -11.00 6.08
CA GLU A 376 19.93 -10.50 5.77
C GLU A 376 19.34 -9.63 6.89
N THR A 377 20.19 -8.96 7.68
CA THR A 377 19.71 -8.15 8.81
C THR A 377 18.96 -6.90 8.36
N ILE A 378 18.03 -6.45 9.19
CA ILE A 378 17.39 -5.14 9.08
C ILE A 378 18.46 -4.08 9.31
N ARG A 379 18.77 -3.27 8.29
CA ARG A 379 19.91 -2.34 8.34
C ARG A 379 19.56 -0.98 8.94
N VAL A 380 18.33 -0.52 8.72
CA VAL A 380 17.87 0.81 9.13
C VAL A 380 16.39 0.81 9.46
N VAL A 381 16.03 1.53 10.52
CA VAL A 381 14.65 1.84 10.92
C VAL A 381 14.36 3.32 10.65
N SER A 382 13.34 3.58 9.84
CA SER A 382 12.81 4.92 9.57
C SER A 382 11.67 5.23 10.54
N VAL A 383 11.85 6.23 11.39
CA VAL A 383 10.88 6.63 12.41
C VAL A 383 10.52 8.09 12.18
N SER A 384 9.40 8.36 11.52
CA SER A 384 9.02 9.74 11.17
C SER A 384 8.29 10.47 12.30
N ALA A 385 8.80 10.30 13.53
CA ALA A 385 8.34 10.89 14.78
C ALA A 385 9.56 11.22 15.66
N ALA A 386 9.35 11.93 16.76
CA ALA A 386 10.41 12.28 17.71
C ALA A 386 10.06 11.78 19.13
N PRO A 387 10.01 10.45 19.37
CA PRO A 387 9.54 9.84 20.61
C PRO A 387 10.47 10.05 21.83
N ASN A 388 11.34 11.05 21.79
CA ASN A 388 12.16 11.52 22.90
C ASN A 388 11.90 13.01 23.24
N GLN A 389 11.10 13.73 22.45
CA GLN A 389 10.79 15.14 22.74
C GLN A 389 10.01 15.30 24.05
N SER A 390 10.16 16.45 24.70
CA SER A 390 9.60 16.73 26.04
C SER A 390 8.09 16.57 26.16
N SER A 391 7.35 16.64 25.05
CA SER A 391 5.90 16.42 25.00
C SER A 391 5.49 14.95 25.04
N TRP A 392 6.44 14.01 24.98
CA TRP A 392 6.17 12.57 24.95
C TRP A 392 6.24 11.96 26.35
N ALA A 393 5.30 11.07 26.64
CA ALA A 393 5.38 10.19 27.80
C ALA A 393 6.44 9.08 27.58
N ASN A 394 7.07 8.63 28.68
CA ASN A 394 8.02 7.51 28.72
C ASN A 394 9.23 7.58 27.75
N PRO A 395 9.87 8.74 27.51
CA PRO A 395 10.93 8.87 26.49
C PRO A 395 12.14 7.97 26.75
N GLN A 396 12.42 7.61 28.01
CA GLN A 396 13.52 6.72 28.38
C GLN A 396 13.34 5.30 27.81
N MET A 397 12.09 4.85 27.61
CA MET A 397 11.83 3.56 26.98
C MET A 397 12.30 3.54 25.53
N TRP A 398 12.11 4.64 24.80
CA TRP A 398 12.61 4.79 23.44
C TRP A 398 14.14 4.77 23.39
N ASP A 399 14.81 5.49 24.28
CA ASP A 399 16.28 5.54 24.31
C ASP A 399 16.89 4.17 24.61
N THR A 400 16.26 3.42 25.51
CA THR A 400 16.69 2.07 25.87
C THR A 400 16.48 1.11 24.69
N ALA A 401 15.37 1.22 23.95
CA ALA A 401 15.12 0.42 22.76
C ALA A 401 16.09 0.78 21.61
N CYS A 402 16.40 2.07 21.41
CA CYS A 402 17.39 2.51 20.44
C CYS A 402 18.77 1.95 20.76
N ALA A 403 19.21 1.98 22.02
CA ALA A 403 20.49 1.41 22.44
C ALA A 403 20.58 -0.10 22.13
N ARG A 404 19.47 -0.85 22.31
CA ARG A 404 19.41 -2.27 21.90
C ARG A 404 19.52 -2.44 20.39
N ALA A 405 18.78 -1.65 19.61
CA ALA A 405 18.82 -1.71 18.15
C ALA A 405 20.22 -1.40 17.60
N GLU A 406 20.87 -0.36 18.13
CA GLU A 406 22.22 0.05 17.75
C GLU A 406 23.26 -1.04 18.12
N ALA A 407 23.12 -1.69 19.28
CA ALA A 407 23.97 -2.82 19.67
C ALA A 407 23.83 -4.02 18.71
N ASP A 408 22.64 -4.23 18.14
CA ASP A 408 22.37 -5.23 17.10
C ASP A 408 22.78 -4.77 15.68
N GLY A 409 23.44 -3.60 15.57
CA GLY A 409 23.93 -3.07 14.30
C GLY A 409 22.84 -2.51 13.39
N ILE A 410 21.70 -2.13 13.96
CA ILE A 410 20.57 -1.50 13.27
C ILE A 410 20.67 0.02 13.45
N MET A 411 20.69 0.76 12.34
CA MET A 411 20.64 2.23 12.41
C MET A 411 19.21 2.71 12.67
N VAL A 412 18.99 3.56 13.68
CA VAL A 412 17.68 4.19 13.91
C VAL A 412 17.73 5.64 13.45
N LEU A 413 16.78 6.04 12.60
CA LEU A 413 16.63 7.42 12.13
C LEU A 413 15.29 7.97 12.62
N ASP A 414 15.34 9.06 13.38
CA ASP A 414 14.14 9.73 13.89
C ASP A 414 14.15 11.25 13.65
N CYS A 415 13.05 11.93 14.02
CA CYS A 415 12.90 13.37 13.89
C CYS A 415 13.45 14.18 15.10
N THR A 416 14.29 13.58 15.95
CA THR A 416 14.94 14.34 17.04
C THR A 416 16.03 15.26 16.48
N ASP A 417 16.23 16.44 17.06
CA ASP A 417 17.15 17.45 16.54
C ASP A 417 18.50 17.48 17.27
N THR A 418 18.53 17.08 18.53
CA THR A 418 19.70 17.25 19.43
C THR A 418 20.05 16.01 20.24
N HIS A 419 19.20 14.98 20.24
CA HIS A 419 19.44 13.75 21.01
C HIS A 419 20.19 12.68 20.18
N ARG A 420 19.61 12.23 19.07
CA ARG A 420 20.21 11.21 18.17
C ARG A 420 20.11 11.57 16.69
N GLY A 421 19.13 12.39 16.31
CA GLY A 421 18.92 12.75 14.93
C GLY A 421 20.02 13.65 14.40
N PHE A 422 20.36 13.42 13.13
CA PHE A 422 21.39 14.16 12.40
C PHE A 422 20.88 14.68 11.06
N ILE A 423 19.57 14.49 10.81
CA ILE A 423 18.89 14.79 9.55
C ILE A 423 18.08 16.07 9.74
N GLY A 424 18.30 17.04 8.87
CA GLY A 424 17.45 18.22 8.71
C GLY A 424 16.68 18.17 7.40
N ARG A 425 15.74 19.11 7.25
CA ARG A 425 14.93 19.22 6.04
C ARG A 425 15.44 20.32 5.11
N CYS A 426 15.37 20.06 3.81
CA CYS A 426 15.58 21.05 2.76
C CYS A 426 14.48 21.01 1.70
N TRP A 427 14.47 22.05 0.86
CA TRP A 427 13.55 22.17 -0.28
C TRP A 427 14.31 21.91 -1.58
N TYR A 428 13.89 20.91 -2.35
CA TYR A 428 14.48 20.68 -3.67
C TYR A 428 13.68 21.41 -4.76
N ASN A 429 14.37 21.84 -5.81
CA ASN A 429 13.76 22.54 -6.92
C ASN A 429 13.06 21.53 -7.85
N ALA A 430 11.73 21.43 -7.79
CA ALA A 430 10.94 20.53 -8.64
C ALA A 430 11.09 20.76 -10.15
N ARG A 431 11.52 21.95 -10.58
CA ARG A 431 11.79 22.22 -12.01
C ARG A 431 13.12 21.63 -12.47
N LEU A 432 14.03 21.35 -11.54
CA LEU A 432 15.35 20.77 -11.77
C LEU A 432 15.58 19.63 -10.76
N PRO A 433 14.71 18.59 -10.77
CA PRO A 433 14.60 17.63 -9.68
C PRO A 433 15.90 16.86 -9.43
N GLU A 434 16.71 16.66 -10.47
CA GLU A 434 17.96 15.91 -10.42
C GLU A 434 19.16 16.71 -9.92
N SER A 435 19.04 18.05 -9.80
CA SER A 435 20.16 18.92 -9.49
C SER A 435 20.28 19.17 -7.98
N VAL A 436 21.24 18.49 -7.35
CA VAL A 436 21.60 18.72 -5.93
C VAL A 436 22.08 20.16 -5.70
N ALA A 437 22.75 20.76 -6.69
CA ALA A 437 23.17 22.15 -6.62
C ALA A 437 22.01 23.15 -6.56
N GLN A 438 20.82 22.77 -7.03
CA GLN A 438 19.60 23.59 -6.99
C GLN A 438 18.72 23.32 -5.78
N CYS A 439 19.09 22.35 -4.93
CA CYS A 439 18.44 22.14 -3.65
C CYS A 439 18.81 23.26 -2.68
N ASN A 440 17.81 23.84 -2.02
CA ASN A 440 17.95 24.97 -1.12
C ASN A 440 18.10 24.48 0.32
N PRO A 441 19.04 25.02 1.12
CA PRO A 441 19.29 24.58 2.49
C PRO A 441 18.23 25.01 3.50
N TRP A 442 17.08 25.47 3.03
CA TRP A 442 15.91 25.88 3.82
C TRP A 442 14.67 25.13 3.33
N ALA A 443 13.60 25.12 4.13
CA ALA A 443 12.33 24.52 3.74
C ALA A 443 11.17 25.48 4.04
N PRO A 444 10.16 25.58 3.15
CA PRO A 444 8.99 26.41 3.40
C PRO A 444 8.30 26.17 4.76
N PRO A 445 7.67 27.20 5.32
CA PRO A 445 7.62 28.58 4.81
C PRO A 445 8.89 29.38 5.14
N ASN A 446 9.80 28.83 5.94
CA ASN A 446 10.95 29.54 6.48
C ASN A 446 12.10 29.53 5.49
N ARG A 447 12.22 30.59 4.68
CA ARG A 447 13.34 30.78 3.75
C ARG A 447 14.67 31.09 4.43
N GLU A 448 14.62 31.50 5.69
CA GLU A 448 15.78 31.92 6.49
C GLU A 448 16.21 30.87 7.53
N PHE A 449 15.73 29.62 7.43
CA PHE A 449 16.02 28.59 8.43
C PHE A 449 17.50 28.60 8.84
N LYS A 450 17.76 28.98 10.10
CA LYS A 450 19.10 29.06 10.68
C LYS A 450 19.52 27.65 11.02
N PHE A 451 20.26 27.05 10.09
CA PHE A 451 20.96 25.79 10.29
C PHE A 451 22.05 25.99 11.35
N ASN A 452 21.99 25.23 12.45
CA ASN A 452 23.13 25.06 13.34
C ASN A 452 23.92 23.81 12.89
N PRO A 453 25.14 23.97 12.35
CA PRO A 453 25.96 22.83 11.92
C PRO A 453 26.35 21.88 13.06
N ALA A 454 26.22 22.32 14.32
CA ALA A 454 26.49 21.48 15.48
C ALA A 454 25.38 20.45 15.75
N ASP A 455 24.12 20.76 15.40
CA ASP A 455 22.96 19.93 15.75
C ASP A 455 22.51 19.07 14.56
N ILE A 456 22.64 19.58 13.32
CA ILE A 456 22.18 18.91 12.11
C ILE A 456 23.36 18.65 11.18
N SER A 457 23.60 17.39 10.83
CA SER A 457 24.75 17.00 10.01
C SER A 457 24.44 16.94 8.51
N ILE A 458 23.19 16.66 8.12
CA ILE A 458 22.80 16.52 6.71
C ILE A 458 21.39 17.00 6.43
N LEU A 459 21.20 17.79 5.38
CA LEU A 459 19.89 18.24 4.92
C LEU A 459 19.36 17.35 3.80
N VAL A 460 18.13 16.89 3.99
CA VAL A 460 17.46 15.92 3.13
C VAL A 460 16.12 16.48 2.65
N PRO A 461 15.78 16.36 1.35
CA PRO A 461 14.60 17.01 0.78
C PRO A 461 13.28 16.50 1.36
N SER A 462 12.51 17.40 1.98
CA SER A 462 11.16 17.11 2.48
C SER A 462 10.05 17.57 1.53
N CYS A 463 10.33 18.56 0.68
CA CYS A 463 9.33 19.16 -0.21
C CYS A 463 9.96 19.84 -1.43
N PRO A 464 9.15 20.09 -2.48
CA PRO A 464 7.78 19.63 -2.65
C PRO A 464 7.74 18.13 -2.99
N ARG A 465 6.73 17.38 -2.55
CA ARG A 465 6.65 15.93 -2.82
C ARG A 465 5.21 15.46 -2.97
N THR A 466 5.04 14.45 -3.80
CA THR A 466 3.82 13.64 -3.85
C THR A 466 4.04 12.33 -3.13
N THR A 467 3.09 11.94 -2.30
CA THR A 467 3.10 10.66 -1.56
C THR A 467 1.81 9.90 -1.81
N ALA A 468 1.81 8.61 -1.47
CA ALA A 468 0.56 7.88 -1.29
C ALA A 468 -0.31 8.59 -0.24
N GLU A 469 -1.61 8.59 -0.49
CA GLU A 469 -2.66 9.04 0.42
C GLU A 469 -3.42 7.80 0.92
N ASP A 470 -4.17 7.97 2.00
CA ASP A 470 -5.00 6.92 2.56
C ASP A 470 -6.25 6.63 1.73
N GLY A 471 -6.72 5.39 1.86
CA GLY A 471 -7.98 4.93 1.30
C GLY A 471 -7.87 4.09 0.03
N GLU A 472 -9.01 3.51 -0.32
CA GLU A 472 -9.12 2.64 -1.49
C GLU A 472 -9.08 3.43 -2.80
N GLU A 473 -8.69 2.71 -3.87
CA GLU A 473 -8.85 3.15 -5.25
C GLU A 473 -10.28 3.68 -5.47
N ASP A 474 -10.37 4.95 -5.87
CA ASP A 474 -11.64 5.53 -6.28
C ASP A 474 -11.67 5.75 -7.80
N ARG A 475 -12.70 6.46 -8.30
CA ARG A 475 -12.84 6.75 -9.74
C ARG A 475 -11.63 7.51 -10.33
N PHE A 476 -10.77 8.08 -9.49
CA PHE A 476 -9.54 8.77 -9.86
C PHE A 476 -8.29 7.89 -9.67
N GLY A 477 -8.43 6.59 -9.43
CA GLY A 477 -7.32 5.66 -9.14
C GLY A 477 -6.92 5.64 -7.66
N TYR A 478 -5.81 4.98 -7.34
CA TYR A 478 -5.19 5.06 -6.02
C TYR A 478 -4.83 6.51 -5.68
N ARG A 479 -5.01 6.88 -4.41
CA ARG A 479 -4.98 8.27 -4.00
C ARG A 479 -3.56 8.75 -3.73
N TYR A 480 -3.25 9.92 -4.27
CA TYR A 480 -2.00 10.62 -4.07
C TYR A 480 -2.28 12.02 -3.57
N GLN A 481 -1.39 12.51 -2.73
CA GLN A 481 -1.40 13.88 -2.22
C GLN A 481 -0.09 14.57 -2.54
N TYR A 482 -0.18 15.81 -3.01
CA TYR A 482 0.95 16.71 -3.18
C TYR A 482 1.10 17.59 -1.95
N CYS A 483 2.32 17.75 -1.46
CA CYS A 483 2.67 18.63 -0.36
C CYS A 483 3.71 19.67 -0.83
N GLY A 484 3.28 20.93 -1.01
CA GLY A 484 4.19 22.06 -1.25
C GLY A 484 5.03 22.45 -0.02
N LYS A 485 4.59 22.06 1.18
CA LYS A 485 5.29 22.23 2.46
C LYS A 485 5.40 20.89 3.19
N GLY A 486 6.63 20.38 3.30
CA GLY A 486 6.94 19.09 3.92
C GLY A 486 7.58 19.23 5.31
N GLY A 487 7.23 18.31 6.21
CA GLY A 487 7.87 18.15 7.52
C GLY A 487 9.18 17.36 7.45
N LEU A 488 9.93 17.35 8.56
CA LEU A 488 11.14 16.51 8.69
C LEU A 488 10.81 15.01 8.49
N SER A 489 9.59 14.61 8.86
CA SER A 489 9.03 13.27 8.65
C SER A 489 9.11 12.74 7.22
N TRP A 490 9.19 13.60 6.19
CA TRP A 490 9.39 13.18 4.80
C TRP A 490 10.85 12.95 4.42
N SER A 491 11.76 13.56 5.17
CA SER A 491 13.21 13.44 4.97
C SER A 491 13.76 12.14 5.54
N ILE A 492 13.21 11.64 6.65
CA ILE A 492 13.65 10.39 7.30
C ILE A 492 13.55 9.17 6.35
N PRO A 493 12.39 8.85 5.74
CA PRO A 493 12.28 7.71 4.83
C PRO A 493 13.11 7.89 3.56
N TYR A 494 13.27 9.13 3.08
CA TYR A 494 14.18 9.39 1.95
C TYR A 494 15.63 9.03 2.30
N CYS A 495 16.11 9.47 3.48
CA CYS A 495 17.47 9.17 3.94
C CYS A 495 17.67 7.67 4.15
N ALA A 496 16.71 7.00 4.80
CA ALA A 496 16.72 5.55 4.97
C ALA A 496 16.82 4.81 3.63
N GLY A 497 16.12 5.28 2.59
CA GLY A 497 16.20 4.70 1.26
C GLY A 497 17.57 4.91 0.58
N VAL A 498 18.18 6.09 0.73
CA VAL A 498 19.55 6.33 0.25
C VAL A 498 20.52 5.36 0.93
N LEU A 499 20.42 5.20 2.25
CA LEU A 499 21.26 4.28 3.02
C LEU A 499 21.03 2.81 2.61
N ALA A 500 19.78 2.41 2.38
CA ALA A 500 19.44 1.08 1.88
C ALA A 500 20.09 0.79 0.52
N MET A 501 20.04 1.73 -0.42
CA MET A 501 20.79 1.64 -1.68
C MET A 501 22.31 1.54 -1.45
N GLY A 502 22.84 2.20 -0.41
CA GLY A 502 24.23 2.05 0.03
C GLY A 502 24.55 0.62 0.47
N TRP A 503 23.73 0.02 1.33
CA TRP A 503 23.94 -1.36 1.78
C TRP A 503 23.73 -2.40 0.68
N GLN A 504 22.87 -2.14 -0.31
CA GLN A 504 22.81 -2.97 -1.52
C GLN A 504 24.18 -3.02 -2.22
N VAL A 505 24.86 -1.88 -2.29
CA VAL A 505 26.14 -1.73 -3.00
C VAL A 505 27.32 -2.28 -2.18
N ASN A 506 27.33 -2.05 -0.87
CA ASN A 506 28.36 -2.57 0.02
C ASN A 506 27.73 -3.02 1.35
N PRO A 507 27.31 -4.29 1.45
CA PRO A 507 26.63 -4.80 2.64
C PRO A 507 27.55 -4.91 3.86
N LYS A 508 28.88 -4.84 3.68
CA LYS A 508 29.86 -5.05 4.75
C LYS A 508 30.10 -3.81 5.63
N LEU A 509 29.64 -2.63 5.20
CA LEU A 509 29.82 -1.41 5.99
C LEU A 509 28.91 -1.40 7.21
N SER A 510 29.47 -1.05 8.37
CA SER A 510 28.71 -0.82 9.60
C SER A 510 27.80 0.42 9.46
N PRO A 511 26.78 0.58 10.32
CA PRO A 511 26.00 1.81 10.41
C PRO A 511 26.85 3.08 10.49
N GLU A 512 27.87 3.08 11.34
CA GLU A 512 28.73 4.24 11.58
C GLU A 512 29.51 4.61 10.32
N GLN A 513 30.08 3.61 9.66
CA GLN A 513 30.79 3.78 8.39
C GLN A 513 29.87 4.29 7.29
N MET A 514 28.65 3.75 7.21
CA MET A 514 27.67 4.19 6.22
C MET A 514 27.27 5.66 6.44
N ARG A 515 27.06 6.05 7.71
CA ARG A 515 26.79 7.45 8.10
C ARG A 515 27.97 8.38 7.78
N GLU A 516 29.19 7.93 8.03
CA GLU A 516 30.39 8.70 7.71
C GLU A 516 30.54 8.93 6.20
N VAL A 517 30.32 7.90 5.38
CA VAL A 517 30.33 8.02 3.91
C VAL A 517 29.20 8.95 3.45
N LEU A 518 28.01 8.85 4.05
CA LEU A 518 26.88 9.75 3.76
C LEU A 518 27.29 11.22 3.98
N TYR A 519 27.90 11.53 5.12
CA TYR A 519 28.36 12.88 5.45
C TYR A 519 29.46 13.37 4.50
N LYS A 520 30.48 12.53 4.23
CA LYS A 520 31.59 12.87 3.31
C LYS A 520 31.12 13.10 1.88
N SER A 521 30.05 12.42 1.47
CA SER A 521 29.51 12.52 0.12
C SER A 521 28.63 13.75 -0.13
N ALA A 522 28.18 14.43 0.93
CA ALA A 522 27.21 15.51 0.84
C ALA A 522 27.76 16.73 0.07
N LEU A 523 26.89 17.38 -0.70
CA LEU A 523 27.22 18.65 -1.34
C LEU A 523 27.25 19.76 -0.29
N THR A 524 28.42 20.38 -0.09
CA THR A 524 28.56 21.50 0.85
C THR A 524 28.28 22.82 0.15
N LYS A 525 27.30 23.59 0.66
CA LYS A 525 26.93 24.93 0.17
C LYS A 525 27.86 26.00 0.75
N LYS A 526 27.82 27.21 0.19
CA LYS A 526 28.60 28.37 0.66
C LYS A 526 28.39 28.67 2.15
N ASN A 527 27.16 28.50 2.64
CA ASN A 527 26.80 28.67 4.05
C ASN A 527 27.13 27.43 4.92
N ARG A 528 27.99 26.52 4.44
CA ARG A 528 28.40 25.25 5.08
C ARG A 528 27.30 24.20 5.24
N ALA A 529 26.06 24.48 4.82
CA ALA A 529 24.99 23.50 4.82
C ALA A 529 25.34 22.31 3.92
N LYS A 530 25.11 21.09 4.40
CA LYS A 530 25.40 19.85 3.66
C LYS A 530 24.11 19.25 3.13
N ILE A 531 23.96 19.18 1.82
CA ILE A 531 22.82 18.54 1.16
C ILE A 531 23.17 17.09 0.82
N ILE A 532 22.27 16.16 1.14
CA ILE A 532 22.40 14.76 0.73
C ILE A 532 22.63 14.63 -0.78
N TYR A 533 23.57 13.79 -1.18
CA TYR A 533 23.94 13.61 -2.58
C TYR A 533 23.97 12.11 -2.96
N PRO A 534 22.82 11.51 -3.29
CA PRO A 534 22.68 10.06 -3.50
C PRO A 534 23.71 9.48 -4.49
N ARG A 535 23.92 10.11 -5.65
CA ARG A 535 24.87 9.61 -6.65
C ARG A 535 26.31 9.62 -6.15
N ASN A 536 26.73 10.70 -5.48
CA ASN A 536 28.08 10.77 -4.91
C ASN A 536 28.24 9.81 -3.74
N PHE A 537 27.21 9.67 -2.90
CA PHE A 537 27.15 8.69 -1.82
C PHE A 537 27.42 7.28 -2.32
N ILE A 538 26.65 6.81 -3.30
CA ILE A 538 26.83 5.48 -3.89
C ILE A 538 28.23 5.30 -4.49
N ASN A 539 28.77 6.32 -5.16
CA ASN A 539 30.13 6.27 -5.69
C ASN A 539 31.20 6.10 -4.61
N LEU A 540 31.05 6.76 -3.46
CA LEU A 540 31.98 6.60 -2.34
C LEU A 540 31.78 5.26 -1.62
N VAL A 541 30.54 4.78 -1.47
CA VAL A 541 30.24 3.47 -0.89
C VAL A 541 30.91 2.34 -1.69
N ARG A 542 30.92 2.41 -3.03
CA ARG A 542 31.63 1.46 -3.91
C ARG A 542 33.14 1.40 -3.63
N ARG A 543 33.74 2.53 -3.21
CA ARG A 543 35.18 2.69 -3.00
C ARG A 543 35.59 2.51 -1.54
N ALA A 544 34.63 2.48 -0.63
CA ALA A 544 34.88 2.38 0.80
C ALA A 544 35.52 1.02 1.11
N LYS A 545 36.79 1.06 1.55
CA LYS A 545 37.49 -0.12 2.06
C LYS A 545 37.07 -0.35 3.51
N LEU A 546 36.96 -1.61 3.91
CA LEU A 546 36.84 -1.95 5.33
C LEU A 546 38.12 -1.52 6.04
N PRO A 547 38.06 -0.89 7.23
CA PRO A 547 39.24 -0.66 8.03
C PRO A 547 39.89 -2.00 8.37
N PRO A 548 41.23 -2.07 8.46
CA PRO A 548 41.92 -3.28 8.91
C PRO A 548 41.42 -3.70 10.31
N LYS A 549 41.32 -5.01 10.55
CA LYS A 549 40.67 -5.66 11.72
C LYS A 549 41.13 -5.20 13.12
N ASN A 550 42.12 -4.31 13.26
CA ASN A 550 42.80 -4.02 14.52
C ASN A 550 42.30 -2.77 15.27
N TYR A 551 41.12 -2.21 14.96
CA TYR A 551 40.62 -0.98 15.62
C TYR A 551 39.70 -1.22 16.83
N ARG A 552 39.73 -2.40 17.46
CA ARG A 552 39.08 -2.65 18.76
C ARG A 552 40.12 -2.75 19.86
N GLN A 553 40.64 -1.61 20.30
CA GLN A 553 41.19 -1.38 21.64
C GLN A 553 41.78 0.04 21.66
N ARG A 554 40.95 1.04 21.94
CA ARG A 554 41.33 2.27 22.65
C ARG A 554 40.04 2.99 22.99
N ASN A 555 39.86 3.25 24.28
CA ASN A 555 38.75 3.93 24.93
C ASN A 555 37.63 2.97 25.39
N ARG A 556 37.98 2.17 26.41
CA ARG A 556 37.09 1.95 27.56
C ARG A 556 37.05 3.22 28.40
#